data_AF-A0A094ABI1-F1
#
_entry.id   AF-A0A094ABI1-F1
#
_cell.length_a   1.000
_cell.length_b   1.000
_cell.length_c   1.000
_cell.angle_alpha   90.00
_cell.angle_beta   90.00
_cell.angle_gamma   90.00
#
_symmetry.space_group_name_H-M   'P 1'
#
loop_
_entity.id
_entity.type
_entity.pdbx_description
1 polymer ?
#
loop_
_entity_poly.entity_id
_entity_poly.type
_entity_poly.pdbx_seq_one_letter_code
_entity_poly.pdbx_strand_id
1 'polypeptide(L)'
;MCGTYVPLSLLLDFASSFPSVDPFAMRIQVQSRFCSHHRRHAAASSADYPSIEWLDLPSRVRAHLPSIRAFLNDPDSAEPSYYRNVLAKDIVTGRNRTLIQGIMSEAGARVRVPGYYGPRGARVMQEEILDVLSGELREAAVRDVVVGGRGVSAYVTSVLVLEVGILLVMDDLGLGKEDARGVMEKSAAWGTLVNEELDEEAPEAAEESDEYDW
;
A
#
# COMPACT_ATOMS: atom_id res chain seq x y z
N MET A 1 14.25 18.98 -9.27
CA MET A 1 13.06 19.64 -8.70
C MET A 1 11.80 19.16 -9.42
N CYS A 2 10.66 19.04 -8.73
CA CYS A 2 9.42 18.47 -9.27
C CYS A 2 8.63 19.38 -10.23
N GLY A 3 9.06 20.63 -10.44
CA GLY A 3 8.48 21.53 -11.46
C GLY A 3 7.07 22.04 -11.17
N THR A 4 6.51 21.75 -10.00
CA THR A 4 5.17 22.17 -9.56
C THR A 4 5.25 23.38 -8.62
N TYR A 5 4.16 24.15 -8.54
CA TYR A 5 4.06 25.30 -7.63
C TYR A 5 4.26 24.85 -6.18
N VAL A 6 5.09 25.59 -5.44
CA VAL A 6 5.40 25.35 -4.02
C VAL A 6 4.90 26.55 -3.21
N PRO A 7 3.97 26.37 -2.26
CA PRO A 7 3.60 27.44 -1.32
C PRO A 7 4.79 27.85 -0.46
N LEU A 8 5.03 29.17 -0.33
CA LEU A 8 6.14 29.69 0.48
C LEU A 8 6.06 29.25 1.95
N SER A 9 4.85 29.14 2.50
CA SER A 9 4.63 28.64 3.87
C SER A 9 5.17 27.23 4.06
N LEU A 10 4.93 26.32 3.10
CA LEU A 10 5.40 24.94 3.15
C LEU A 10 6.93 24.84 3.05
N LEU A 11 7.55 25.72 2.26
CA LEU A 11 9.01 25.81 2.15
C LEU A 11 9.64 26.26 3.48
N LEU A 12 9.07 27.29 4.11
CA LEU A 12 9.56 27.83 5.37
C LEU A 12 9.35 26.86 6.53
N ASP A 13 8.20 26.18 6.58
CA ASP A 13 7.91 25.15 7.58
C ASP A 13 8.91 24.00 7.50
N PHE A 14 9.16 23.46 6.30
CA PHE A 14 10.20 22.45 6.09
C PHE A 14 11.58 22.94 6.55
N ALA A 15 11.98 24.15 6.15
CA ALA A 15 13.29 24.69 6.52
C ALA A 15 13.44 24.95 8.02
N SER A 16 12.35 25.22 8.75
CA SER A 16 12.38 25.39 10.21
C SER A 16 12.83 24.11 10.95
N SER A 17 12.61 22.95 10.34
CA SER A 17 13.07 21.66 10.85
C SER A 17 14.55 21.38 10.57
N PHE A 18 15.21 22.23 9.76
CA PHE A 18 16.62 22.12 9.40
C PHE A 18 17.33 23.48 9.61
N PRO A 19 17.72 23.82 10.85
CA PRO A 19 18.20 25.16 11.23
C PRO A 19 19.43 25.66 10.45
N SER A 20 20.21 24.74 9.86
CA SER A 20 21.42 25.03 9.09
C SER A 20 21.19 25.13 7.58
N VAL A 21 19.94 25.02 7.11
CA VAL A 21 19.59 25.02 5.69
C VAL A 21 19.00 26.36 5.29
N ASP A 22 19.64 27.03 4.33
CA ASP A 22 19.03 28.17 3.61
C ASP A 22 17.87 27.65 2.71
N PRO A 23 16.62 28.09 2.94
CA PRO A 23 15.47 27.66 2.15
C PRO A 23 15.60 27.97 0.66
N PHE A 24 16.38 28.98 0.30
CA PHE A 24 16.57 29.44 -1.08
C PHE A 24 17.89 28.93 -1.71
N ALA A 25 18.78 28.33 -0.91
CA ALA A 25 20.08 27.82 -1.36
C ALA A 25 20.39 26.41 -0.81
N MET A 26 19.42 25.50 -0.90
CA MET A 26 19.57 24.12 -0.43
C MET A 26 20.56 23.30 -1.28
N ARG A 27 21.33 22.40 -0.65
CA ARG A 27 22.10 21.35 -1.34
C ARG A 27 21.16 20.38 -2.07
N ILE A 28 21.65 19.71 -3.13
CA ILE A 28 20.86 18.77 -3.94
C ILE A 28 20.16 17.68 -3.10
N GLN A 29 20.82 17.16 -2.08
CA GLN A 29 20.25 16.15 -1.17
C GLN A 29 19.02 16.70 -0.41
N VAL A 30 19.12 17.92 0.12
CA VAL A 30 18.04 18.57 0.85
C VAL A 30 16.91 19.00 -0.09
N GLN A 31 17.23 19.48 -1.30
CA GLN A 31 16.23 19.73 -2.34
C GLN A 31 15.45 18.46 -2.72
N SER A 32 16.11 17.31 -2.77
CA SER A 32 15.46 16.02 -3.05
C SER A 32 14.49 15.64 -1.92
N ARG A 33 14.90 15.80 -0.66
CA ARG A 33 14.03 15.61 0.51
C ARG A 33 12.83 16.54 0.49
N PHE A 34 13.05 17.83 0.23
CA PHE A 34 11.97 18.81 0.09
C PHE A 34 11.02 18.47 -1.06
N CYS A 35 11.54 18.05 -2.23
CA CYS A 35 10.69 17.62 -3.36
C CYS A 35 9.83 16.40 -3.01
N SER A 36 10.31 15.48 -2.18
CA SER A 36 9.49 14.38 -1.66
C SER A 36 8.45 14.90 -0.68
N HIS A 37 8.85 15.67 0.34
CA HIS A 37 7.95 16.29 1.32
C HIS A 37 6.81 17.08 0.66
N HIS A 38 7.15 17.95 -0.29
CA HIS A 38 6.18 18.73 -1.05
C HIS A 38 5.20 17.85 -1.82
N ARG A 39 5.66 16.80 -2.50
CA ARG A 39 4.77 15.89 -3.23
C ARG A 39 3.83 15.14 -2.28
N ARG A 40 4.28 14.75 -1.09
CA ARG A 40 3.42 14.14 -0.07
C ARG A 40 2.38 15.13 0.43
N HIS A 41 2.79 16.35 0.79
CA HIS A 41 1.87 17.39 1.27
C HIS A 41 0.83 17.74 0.20
N ALA A 42 1.26 17.96 -1.04
CA ALA A 42 0.37 18.25 -2.15
C ALA A 42 -0.65 17.12 -2.36
N ALA A 43 -0.19 15.87 -2.39
CA ALA A 43 -1.06 14.70 -2.53
C ALA A 43 -2.05 14.55 -1.35
N ALA A 44 -1.59 14.74 -0.12
CA ALA A 44 -2.43 14.66 1.08
C ALA A 44 -3.51 15.76 1.09
N SER A 45 -3.18 16.96 0.62
CA SER A 45 -4.11 18.09 0.55
C SER A 45 -5.14 18.01 -0.58
N SER A 46 -4.96 17.11 -1.55
CA SER A 46 -5.76 17.07 -2.78
C SER A 46 -6.66 15.84 -2.92
N ALA A 47 -6.73 14.96 -1.92
CA ALA A 47 -7.44 13.70 -2.04
C ALA A 47 -8.67 13.62 -1.13
N ASP A 48 -9.72 12.99 -1.67
CA ASP A 48 -10.98 12.72 -0.99
C ASP A 48 -10.95 11.39 -0.20
N TYR A 49 -9.76 10.88 0.14
CA TYR A 49 -9.61 9.62 0.85
C TYR A 49 -9.44 9.84 2.36
N PRO A 50 -10.17 9.11 3.21
CA PRO A 50 -10.01 9.21 4.66
C PRO A 50 -8.58 8.89 5.11
N SER A 51 -8.15 9.51 6.20
CA SER A 51 -6.92 9.13 6.89
C SER A 51 -7.05 7.74 7.52
N ILE A 52 -5.98 6.94 7.44
CA ILE A 52 -5.95 5.61 8.05
C ILE A 52 -5.42 5.70 9.48
N GLU A 53 -6.24 5.28 10.44
CA GLU A 53 -5.80 4.98 11.81
C GLU A 53 -5.05 3.64 11.84
N TRP A 54 -3.74 3.69 11.66
CA TRP A 54 -2.89 2.49 11.46
C TRP A 54 -2.95 1.48 12.61
N LEU A 55 -3.14 1.95 13.85
CA LEU A 55 -3.25 1.07 15.02
C LEU A 55 -4.54 0.25 15.02
N ASP A 56 -5.59 0.77 14.39
CA ASP A 56 -6.90 0.11 14.32
C ASP A 56 -7.09 -0.72 13.04
N LEU A 57 -6.27 -0.50 12.01
CA LEU A 57 -6.35 -1.22 10.73
C LEU A 57 -6.38 -2.76 10.90
N PRO A 58 -5.55 -3.40 11.76
CA PRO A 58 -5.65 -4.84 12.01
C PRO A 58 -7.04 -5.29 12.50
N SER A 59 -7.65 -4.53 13.41
CA SER A 59 -9.00 -4.82 13.93
C SER A 59 -10.05 -4.72 12.81
N ARG A 60 -9.93 -3.71 11.95
CA ARG A 60 -10.82 -3.54 10.78
C ARG A 60 -10.67 -4.67 9.78
N VAL A 61 -9.45 -5.14 9.54
CA VAL A 61 -9.18 -6.33 8.71
C VAL A 61 -9.86 -7.57 9.30
N ARG A 62 -9.70 -7.79 10.61
CA ARG A 62 -10.33 -8.92 11.33
C ARG A 62 -11.85 -8.93 11.19
N ALA A 63 -12.49 -7.76 11.22
CA ALA A 63 -13.94 -7.64 11.07
C ALA A 63 -14.46 -8.22 9.75
N HIS A 64 -13.63 -8.22 8.69
CA HIS A 64 -13.97 -8.75 7.37
C HIS A 64 -13.53 -10.20 7.12
N LEU A 65 -12.72 -10.79 8.00
CA LEU A 65 -12.26 -12.17 7.83
C LEU A 65 -13.39 -13.22 7.80
N PRO A 66 -14.53 -13.08 8.50
CA PRO A 66 -15.67 -13.99 8.31
C PRO A 66 -16.15 -14.07 6.87
N SER A 67 -16.23 -12.94 6.16
CA SER A 67 -16.59 -12.88 4.74
C SER A 67 -15.53 -13.56 3.87
N ILE A 68 -14.25 -13.37 4.20
CA ILE A 68 -13.14 -14.05 3.52
C ILE A 68 -13.17 -15.56 3.75
N ARG A 69 -13.51 -16.03 4.95
CA ARG A 69 -13.66 -17.46 5.25
C ARG A 69 -14.80 -18.08 4.48
N ALA A 70 -15.94 -17.40 4.39
CA ALA A 70 -17.07 -17.87 3.59
C ALA A 70 -16.62 -18.10 2.13
N PHE A 71 -15.86 -17.15 1.59
CA PHE A 71 -15.30 -17.24 0.26
C PHE A 71 -14.24 -18.37 0.09
N LEU A 72 -13.37 -18.60 1.08
CA LEU A 72 -12.39 -19.69 1.05
C LEU A 72 -13.05 -21.08 1.09
N ASN A 73 -14.18 -21.20 1.80
CA ASN A 73 -14.90 -22.46 1.97
C ASN A 73 -15.87 -22.74 0.82
N ASP A 74 -16.41 -21.71 0.19
CA ASP A 74 -17.30 -21.80 -0.98
C ASP A 74 -16.84 -20.88 -2.12
N PRO A 75 -15.75 -21.27 -2.82
CA PRO A 75 -15.17 -20.45 -3.88
C PRO A 75 -16.05 -20.31 -5.13
N ASP A 76 -17.08 -21.15 -5.27
CA ASP A 76 -18.02 -21.18 -6.40
C ASP A 76 -19.40 -20.61 -5.99
N SER A 77 -19.46 -19.89 -4.87
CA SER A 77 -20.68 -19.20 -4.42
C SER A 77 -21.23 -18.23 -5.47
N ALA A 78 -22.50 -17.84 -5.29
CA ALA A 78 -23.21 -16.97 -6.23
C ALA A 78 -22.54 -15.58 -6.43
N GLU A 79 -21.69 -15.15 -5.50
CA GLU A 79 -20.89 -13.92 -5.60
C GLU A 79 -19.39 -14.24 -5.63
N PRO A 80 -18.84 -14.70 -6.78
CA PRO A 80 -17.45 -15.09 -6.86
C PRO A 80 -16.52 -13.88 -6.75
N SER A 81 -15.35 -14.07 -6.13
CA SER A 81 -14.28 -13.05 -6.10
C SER A 81 -13.81 -12.72 -7.52
N TYR A 82 -13.77 -11.42 -7.81
CA TYR A 82 -13.20 -10.93 -9.06
C TYR A 82 -11.73 -11.33 -9.17
N TYR A 83 -10.93 -11.07 -8.13
CA TYR A 83 -9.50 -11.30 -8.17
C TYR A 83 -9.11 -12.78 -8.19
N ARG A 84 -9.91 -13.68 -7.59
CA ARG A 84 -9.72 -15.13 -7.75
C ARG A 84 -9.95 -15.56 -9.19
N ASN A 85 -10.99 -15.06 -9.84
CA ASN A 85 -11.25 -15.37 -11.25
C ASN A 85 -10.11 -14.88 -12.15
N VAL A 86 -9.55 -13.70 -11.85
CA VAL A 86 -8.39 -13.21 -12.60
C VAL A 86 -7.16 -14.08 -12.34
N LEU A 87 -6.87 -14.44 -11.09
CA LEU A 87 -5.76 -15.33 -10.76
C LEU A 87 -5.92 -16.72 -11.40
N ALA A 88 -7.12 -17.29 -11.40
CA ALA A 88 -7.42 -18.56 -12.04
C ALA A 88 -7.13 -18.50 -13.55
N LYS A 89 -7.56 -17.44 -14.23
CA LYS A 89 -7.25 -17.22 -15.65
C LYS A 89 -5.74 -17.09 -15.89
N ASP A 90 -5.02 -16.41 -15.00
CA ASP A 90 -3.57 -16.26 -15.12
C ASP A 90 -2.82 -17.58 -14.89
N ILE A 91 -3.29 -18.42 -13.98
CA ILE A 91 -2.77 -19.79 -13.77
C ILE A 91 -2.98 -20.63 -15.04
N VAL A 92 -4.20 -20.65 -15.59
CA VAL A 92 -4.53 -21.42 -16.79
C VAL A 92 -3.74 -20.96 -18.01
N THR A 93 -3.55 -19.64 -18.19
CA THR A 93 -2.81 -19.08 -19.33
C THR A 93 -1.29 -19.18 -19.17
N GLY A 94 -0.78 -19.70 -18.05
CA GLY A 94 0.66 -19.80 -17.78
C GLY A 94 1.38 -18.45 -17.67
N ARG A 95 0.62 -17.34 -17.55
CA ARG A 95 1.19 -16.00 -17.42
C ARG A 95 1.82 -15.86 -16.04
N ASN A 96 3.13 -16.01 -15.93
CA ASN A 96 3.86 -15.84 -14.67
C ASN A 96 4.03 -14.36 -14.24
N ARG A 97 3.13 -13.48 -14.69
CA ARG A 97 2.96 -12.17 -14.05
C ARG A 97 2.01 -12.42 -12.90
N THR A 98 2.43 -12.15 -11.68
CA THR A 98 1.44 -11.90 -10.62
C THR A 98 0.55 -10.76 -11.11
N LEU A 99 -0.74 -10.75 -10.75
CA LEU A 99 -1.64 -9.63 -11.05
C LEU A 99 -1.00 -8.27 -10.69
N ILE A 100 -0.26 -8.29 -9.58
CA ILE A 100 0.62 -7.24 -9.12
C ILE A 100 1.65 -6.85 -10.20
N GLN A 101 2.43 -7.77 -10.77
CA GLN A 101 3.31 -7.49 -11.93
C GLN A 101 2.57 -7.04 -13.21
N GLY A 102 1.34 -7.52 -13.42
CA GLY A 102 0.43 -7.04 -14.47
C GLY A 102 0.21 -5.53 -14.36
N ILE A 103 -0.28 -5.11 -13.19
CA ILE A 103 -0.54 -3.73 -12.79
C ILE A 103 0.76 -2.90 -12.71
N MET A 104 1.89 -3.52 -12.35
CA MET A 104 3.19 -2.86 -12.20
C MET A 104 3.91 -2.52 -13.52
N SER A 105 3.65 -3.20 -14.64
CA SER A 105 4.46 -3.00 -15.87
C SER A 105 3.84 -2.11 -16.95
N GLU A 106 2.57 -1.68 -16.84
CA GLU A 106 1.97 -0.80 -17.87
C GLU A 106 2.31 0.69 -17.72
N ALA A 107 3.06 1.06 -16.69
CA ALA A 107 3.72 2.36 -16.61
C ALA A 107 5.06 2.15 -15.91
N GLY A 108 6.16 2.68 -16.44
CA GLY A 108 7.50 2.64 -15.84
C GLY A 108 7.60 3.38 -14.50
N ALA A 109 6.76 3.00 -13.54
CA ALA A 109 6.52 3.64 -12.27
C ALA A 109 6.89 2.68 -11.14
N ARG A 110 7.52 3.25 -10.11
CA ARG A 110 7.81 2.61 -8.83
C ARG A 110 6.59 1.81 -8.35
N VAL A 111 6.87 0.58 -7.90
CA VAL A 111 5.98 -0.42 -7.28
C VAL A 111 4.62 0.16 -6.84
N ARG A 112 3.56 -0.16 -7.59
CA ARG A 112 2.17 0.19 -7.26
C ARG A 112 1.46 -1.09 -6.80
N VAL A 113 1.64 -1.45 -5.53
CA VAL A 113 0.86 -2.55 -4.94
C VAL A 113 -0.55 -2.01 -4.71
N PRO A 114 -1.59 -2.54 -5.39
CA PRO A 114 -2.95 -2.20 -5.04
C PRO A 114 -3.21 -2.74 -3.64
N GLY A 115 -3.62 -1.85 -2.75
CA GLY A 115 -3.94 -2.12 -1.36
C GLY A 115 -4.77 -0.96 -0.84
N TYR A 116 -5.41 -1.17 0.31
CA TYR A 116 -6.20 -0.16 1.01
C TYR A 116 -5.32 1.08 1.29
N TYR A 117 -5.45 2.04 0.37
CA TYR A 117 -4.66 3.24 0.18
C TYR A 117 -3.13 3.09 0.21
N GLY A 118 -2.60 2.07 -0.47
CA GLY A 118 -1.18 1.98 -0.83
C GLY A 118 -0.41 0.80 -0.20
N PRO A 119 0.92 0.77 -0.38
CA PRO A 119 1.75 -0.38 0.00
C PRO A 119 1.71 -0.73 1.49
N ARG A 120 1.68 0.27 2.37
CA ARG A 120 1.60 0.07 3.82
C ARG A 120 0.31 -0.64 4.23
N GLY A 121 -0.83 -0.23 3.66
CA GLY A 121 -2.11 -0.89 3.89
C GLY A 121 -2.11 -2.33 3.39
N ALA A 122 -1.56 -2.58 2.19
CA ALA A 122 -1.41 -3.93 1.65
C ALA A 122 -0.61 -4.84 2.59
N ARG A 123 0.49 -4.32 3.16
CA ARG A 123 1.35 -5.05 4.09
C ARG A 123 0.63 -5.40 5.40
N VAL A 124 0.01 -4.43 6.05
CA VAL A 124 -0.75 -4.67 7.30
C VAL A 124 -1.85 -5.71 7.07
N MET A 125 -2.59 -5.60 5.96
CA MET A 125 -3.60 -6.60 5.59
C MET A 125 -2.98 -7.98 5.36
N GLN A 126 -1.86 -8.07 4.62
CA GLN A 126 -1.19 -9.34 4.35
C GLN A 126 -0.72 -10.02 5.64
N GLU A 127 -0.06 -9.26 6.53
CA GLU A 127 0.44 -9.75 7.82
C GLU A 127 -0.72 -10.27 8.68
N GLU A 128 -1.80 -9.48 8.81
CA GLU A 128 -2.95 -9.84 9.61
C GLU A 128 -3.71 -11.06 9.05
N ILE A 129 -3.89 -11.14 7.72
CA ILE A 129 -4.52 -12.30 7.07
C ILE A 129 -3.69 -13.56 7.27
N LEU A 130 -2.37 -13.48 7.11
CA LEU A 130 -1.48 -14.64 7.29
C LEU A 130 -1.41 -15.08 8.75
N ASP A 131 -1.38 -14.14 9.70
CA ASP A 131 -1.36 -14.45 11.13
C ASP A 131 -2.62 -15.24 11.52
N VAL A 132 -3.80 -14.74 11.15
CA VAL A 132 -5.08 -15.33 11.57
C VAL A 132 -5.48 -16.56 10.75
N LEU A 133 -5.22 -16.59 9.44
CA LEU A 133 -5.75 -17.62 8.53
C LEU A 133 -4.70 -18.63 8.04
N SER A 134 -3.45 -18.61 8.52
CA SER A 134 -2.39 -19.49 8.01
C SER A 134 -2.76 -20.98 7.92
N GLY A 135 -3.43 -21.53 8.94
CA GLY A 135 -3.89 -22.91 8.96
C GLY A 135 -4.93 -23.20 7.89
N GLU A 136 -6.00 -22.39 7.86
CA GLU A 136 -7.10 -22.49 6.91
C GLU A 136 -6.61 -22.34 5.46
N LEU A 137 -5.66 -21.43 5.21
CA LEU A 137 -5.06 -21.22 3.89
C LEU A 137 -4.20 -22.39 3.44
N ARG A 138 -3.47 -23.05 4.35
CA ARG A 138 -2.68 -24.26 4.03
C ARG A 138 -3.60 -25.41 3.65
N GLU A 139 -4.69 -25.59 4.39
CA GLU A 139 -5.68 -26.62 4.05
C GLU A 139 -6.39 -26.32 2.72
N ALA A 140 -6.77 -25.06 2.49
CA ALA A 140 -7.38 -24.61 1.25
C ALA A 140 -6.43 -24.81 0.06
N ALA A 141 -5.12 -24.58 0.22
CA ALA A 141 -4.12 -24.79 -0.82
C ALA A 141 -4.00 -26.25 -1.30
N VAL A 142 -4.36 -27.22 -0.45
CA VAL A 142 -4.39 -28.65 -0.81
C VAL A 142 -5.63 -28.98 -1.65
N ARG A 143 -6.75 -28.29 -1.39
CA ARG A 143 -8.07 -28.58 -1.99
C ARG A 143 -8.39 -27.73 -3.22
N ASP A 144 -7.89 -26.50 -3.28
CA ASP A 144 -8.17 -25.53 -4.33
C ASP A 144 -6.89 -25.18 -5.10
N VAL A 145 -6.90 -25.51 -6.40
CA VAL A 145 -5.78 -25.25 -7.33
C VAL A 145 -5.46 -23.77 -7.49
N VAL A 146 -6.41 -22.87 -7.26
CA VAL A 146 -6.18 -21.42 -7.36
C VAL A 146 -5.44 -20.92 -6.13
N VAL A 147 -5.74 -21.48 -4.95
CA VAL A 147 -5.04 -21.16 -3.69
C VAL A 147 -3.63 -21.74 -3.69
N GLY A 148 -3.48 -23.00 -4.11
CA GLY A 148 -2.19 -23.70 -4.12
C GLY A 148 -1.31 -23.40 -5.33
N GLY A 149 -1.89 -23.01 -6.48
CA GLY A 149 -1.21 -23.01 -7.77
C GLY A 149 0.01 -22.09 -7.88
N ARG A 150 0.07 -21.02 -7.09
CA ARG A 150 1.26 -20.13 -6.97
C ARG A 150 1.77 -19.99 -5.54
N GLY A 151 1.29 -20.84 -4.64
CA GLY A 151 1.55 -20.77 -3.22
C GLY A 151 0.65 -19.77 -2.48
N VAL A 152 0.46 -20.05 -1.18
CA VAL A 152 -0.45 -19.32 -0.29
C VAL A 152 -0.16 -17.81 -0.26
N SER A 153 1.11 -17.41 -0.17
CA SER A 153 1.46 -15.97 -0.12
C SER A 153 1.07 -15.22 -1.39
N ALA A 154 1.17 -15.87 -2.56
CA ALA A 154 0.77 -15.27 -3.82
C ALA A 154 -0.76 -15.11 -3.87
N TYR A 155 -1.50 -16.10 -3.37
CA TYR A 155 -2.96 -16.03 -3.28
C TYR A 155 -3.43 -14.92 -2.32
N VAL A 156 -2.80 -14.80 -1.14
CA VAL A 156 -3.13 -13.74 -0.18
C VAL A 156 -2.93 -12.36 -0.82
N THR A 157 -1.76 -12.11 -1.39
CA THR A 157 -1.43 -10.81 -1.99
C THR A 157 -2.23 -10.50 -3.25
N SER A 158 -2.54 -11.51 -4.07
CA SER A 158 -3.22 -11.32 -5.36
C SER A 158 -4.75 -11.41 -5.28
N VAL A 159 -5.30 -11.88 -4.16
CA VAL A 159 -6.76 -12.06 -3.98
C VAL A 159 -7.21 -11.46 -2.66
N LEU A 160 -6.79 -12.02 -1.53
CA LEU A 160 -7.40 -11.69 -0.24
C LEU A 160 -7.14 -10.26 0.22
N VAL A 161 -5.92 -9.77 0.03
CA VAL A 161 -5.55 -8.36 0.30
C VAL A 161 -6.43 -7.41 -0.51
N LEU A 162 -6.74 -7.77 -1.75
CA LEU A 162 -7.56 -6.95 -2.64
C LEU A 162 -9.05 -7.05 -2.29
N GLU A 163 -9.58 -8.22 -1.93
CA GLU A 163 -10.97 -8.36 -1.51
C GLU A 163 -11.22 -7.66 -0.17
N VAL A 164 -10.33 -7.81 0.82
CA VAL A 164 -10.42 -7.08 2.10
C VAL A 164 -10.29 -5.58 1.88
N GLY A 165 -9.35 -5.16 1.02
CA GLY A 165 -9.22 -3.74 0.71
C GLY A 165 -10.48 -3.14 0.10
N ILE A 166 -11.24 -3.90 -0.72
CA ILE A 166 -12.49 -3.41 -1.32
C ILE A 166 -13.49 -3.17 -0.20
N LEU A 167 -13.62 -4.11 0.72
CA LEU A 167 -14.53 -4.00 1.87
C LEU A 167 -14.19 -2.78 2.73
N LEU A 168 -12.91 -2.54 3.01
CA LEU A 168 -12.47 -1.35 3.75
C LEU A 168 -12.78 -0.04 3.01
N VAL A 169 -12.61 0.00 1.68
CA VAL A 169 -13.00 1.18 0.87
C VAL A 169 -14.52 1.36 0.86
N MET A 170 -15.30 0.28 0.82
CA MET A 170 -16.76 0.33 0.91
C MET A 170 -17.20 0.91 2.25
N ASP A 171 -16.58 0.48 3.36
CA ASP A 171 -16.85 1.01 4.70
C ASP A 171 -16.54 2.51 4.79
N ASP A 172 -15.39 2.92 4.25
CA ASP A 172 -14.90 4.30 4.32
C ASP A 172 -15.75 5.28 3.51
N LEU A 173 -16.14 4.87 2.30
CA LEU A 173 -16.72 5.78 1.31
C LEU A 173 -18.21 5.50 1.05
N GLY A 174 -18.79 4.48 1.67
CA GLY A 174 -20.17 4.08 1.45
C GLY A 174 -20.47 3.63 0.02
N LEU A 175 -19.47 3.07 -0.66
CA LEU A 175 -19.53 2.71 -2.08
C LEU A 175 -20.00 1.28 -2.31
N GLY A 176 -20.52 1.02 -3.51
CA GLY A 176 -20.71 -0.34 -4.00
C GLY A 176 -19.39 -1.01 -4.36
N LYS A 177 -19.38 -2.35 -4.45
CA LYS A 177 -18.19 -3.17 -4.69
C LYS A 177 -17.39 -2.77 -5.95
N GLU A 178 -18.10 -2.49 -7.04
CA GLU A 178 -17.48 -2.10 -8.32
C GLU A 178 -16.80 -0.73 -8.25
N ASP A 179 -17.46 0.26 -7.63
CA ASP A 179 -16.90 1.61 -7.45
C ASP A 179 -15.72 1.60 -6.48
N ALA A 180 -15.84 0.82 -5.39
CA ALA A 180 -14.77 0.62 -4.41
C ALA A 180 -13.51 -0.02 -5.05
N ARG A 181 -13.70 -0.97 -5.97
CA ARG A 181 -12.58 -1.52 -6.77
C ARG A 181 -11.90 -0.44 -7.61
N GLY A 182 -12.68 0.41 -8.28
CA GLY A 182 -12.14 1.53 -9.05
C GLY A 182 -11.39 2.54 -8.19
N VAL A 183 -11.85 2.80 -6.95
CA VAL A 183 -11.14 3.64 -5.98
C VAL A 183 -9.84 2.99 -5.52
N MET A 184 -9.83 1.69 -5.22
CA MET A 184 -8.61 0.99 -4.83
C MET A 184 -7.50 1.11 -5.88
N GLU A 185 -7.83 0.94 -7.15
CA GLU A 185 -6.86 1.03 -8.25
C GLU A 185 -6.32 2.46 -8.42
N LYS A 186 -7.21 3.46 -8.40
CA LYS A 186 -6.84 4.88 -8.55
C LYS A 186 -6.01 5.38 -7.38
N SER A 187 -6.34 4.94 -6.18
CA SER A 187 -5.74 5.43 -4.95
C SER A 187 -4.38 4.81 -4.64
N ALA A 188 -3.97 3.74 -5.33
CA ALA A 188 -2.67 3.10 -5.11
C ALA A 188 -1.50 4.07 -5.34
N ALA A 189 -1.56 4.94 -6.35
CA ALA A 189 -0.52 5.94 -6.62
C ALA A 189 -0.45 7.03 -5.56
N TRP A 190 -1.63 7.47 -5.09
CA TRP A 190 -1.76 8.43 -4.01
C TRP A 190 -1.23 7.86 -2.70
N GLY A 191 -1.61 6.62 -2.38
CA GLY A 191 -1.18 5.89 -1.19
C GLY A 191 0.32 5.69 -1.12
N THR A 192 0.99 5.41 -2.25
CA THR A 192 2.47 5.36 -2.29
C THR A 192 3.12 6.67 -1.86
N LEU A 193 2.47 7.82 -2.12
CA LEU A 193 3.02 9.13 -1.75
C LEU A 193 2.67 9.51 -0.32
N VAL A 194 1.43 9.30 0.12
CA VAL A 194 0.92 9.83 1.39
C VAL A 194 1.11 8.84 2.54
N ASN A 195 1.03 7.54 2.25
CA ASN A 195 1.14 6.46 3.22
C ASN A 195 2.46 5.70 3.08
N GLU A 196 3.49 6.37 2.55
CA GLU A 196 4.83 5.80 2.40
C GLU A 196 5.35 5.33 3.76
N GLU A 197 6.05 4.19 3.78
CA GLU A 197 6.72 3.72 4.98
C GLU A 197 7.68 4.84 5.42
N LEU A 198 7.42 5.42 6.59
CA LEU A 198 8.47 6.14 7.29
C LEU A 198 9.46 5.04 7.65
N ASP A 199 10.55 4.94 6.89
CA ASP A 199 11.76 4.30 7.40
C ASP A 199 11.98 4.89 8.78
N GLU A 200 12.01 4.03 9.81
CA GLU A 200 12.47 4.45 11.14
C GLU A 200 13.74 5.28 10.92
N GLU A 201 13.67 6.58 11.22
CA GLU A 201 14.83 7.45 11.17
C GLU A 201 15.83 6.84 12.14
N ALA A 202 16.80 6.10 11.60
CA ALA A 202 17.93 5.64 12.36
C ALA A 202 18.47 6.87 13.09
N PRO A 203 18.63 6.82 14.43
CA PRO A 203 19.06 7.99 15.18
C PRO A 203 20.35 8.49 14.54
N GLU A 204 20.36 9.78 14.15
CA GLU A 204 21.58 10.44 13.69
C GLU A 204 22.66 10.12 14.74
N ALA A 205 23.61 9.28 14.36
CA ALA A 205 24.82 9.11 15.14
C ALA A 205 25.41 10.51 15.24
N ALA A 206 25.37 11.08 16.46
CA ALA A 206 26.00 12.34 16.77
C ALA A 206 27.41 12.29 16.20
N GLU A 207 27.72 13.23 15.30
CA GLU A 207 29.08 13.43 14.83
C GLU A 207 29.94 13.69 16.07
N GLU A 208 30.68 12.66 16.49
CA GLU A 208 31.67 12.76 17.54
C GLU A 208 32.72 13.75 17.02
N SER A 209 32.78 14.89 17.71
CA SER A 209 33.72 15.96 17.45
C SER A 209 35.13 15.41 17.63
N ASP A 210 35.78 15.05 16.52
CA ASP A 210 37.21 14.82 16.46
C ASP A 210 37.94 16.16 16.62
N GLU A 211 38.09 16.58 17.88
CA GLU A 211 39.04 17.59 18.32
C GLU A 211 40.47 17.05 18.08
N TYR A 212 41.05 17.36 16.92
CA TYR A 212 42.48 17.19 16.71
C TYR A 212 43.22 18.44 17.22
N ASP A 213 43.70 18.33 18.45
CA ASP A 213 44.67 19.22 19.07
C ASP A 213 46.06 18.98 18.42
N TRP A 214 46.63 20.00 17.76
CA TRP A 214 48.07 20.14 17.45
C TRP A 214 48.46 21.62 17.28
#